data_AF-R7UYX7-F1
#
_entry.id   AF-R7UYX7-F1
#
_cell.length_a   1.000
_cell.length_b   1.000
_cell.length_c   1.000
_cell.angle_alpha   90.00
_cell.angle_beta   90.00
_cell.angle_gamma   90.00
#
_symmetry.space_group_name_H-M   'P 1'
#
loop_
_entity.id
_entity.type
_entity.pdbx_description
1 polymer ?
#
loop_
_entity_poly.entity_id
_entity_poly.type
_entity_poly.pdbx_seq_one_letter_code
_entity_poly.pdbx_strand_id
1 'polypeptide(L)'
;NGRWSAWTDWTGCNATCDEGSQQRFRFCEPPKYGGKDCMGESYEWHHIRRCEIISCHNDGYWSTWGSWSLCSATCSGGTWYRTRDCLERRGNGARCEGDRGELAQCEMESCPRSK
;
A
#
# COMPACT_ATOMS: atom_id res chain seq x y z
N ASN A 1 -30.52 -15.88 34.46
CA ASN A 1 -30.14 -15.01 33.32
C ASN A 1 -29.25 -15.80 32.39
N GLY A 2 -29.39 -15.61 31.08
CA GLY A 2 -28.57 -16.25 30.07
C GLY A 2 -27.10 -15.90 30.24
N ARG A 3 -26.22 -16.78 29.78
CA ARG A 3 -24.78 -16.64 29.94
C ARG A 3 -24.12 -16.68 28.57
N TRP A 4 -23.27 -15.70 28.29
CA TRP A 4 -22.45 -15.70 27.08
C TRP A 4 -21.34 -16.75 27.17
N SER A 5 -21.09 -17.45 26.06
CA SER A 5 -19.87 -18.21 25.85
C SER A 5 -18.65 -17.28 25.77
N ALA A 6 -17.45 -17.86 25.77
CA ALA A 6 -16.28 -17.15 25.30
C ALA A 6 -16.48 -16.74 23.82
N TRP A 7 -15.83 -15.64 23.43
CA TRP A 7 -15.73 -15.27 22.03
C TRP A 7 -14.92 -16.33 21.27
N THR A 8 -15.31 -16.59 20.02
CA THR A 8 -14.47 -17.34 19.08
C THR A 8 -13.20 -16.54 18.77
N ASP A 9 -12.24 -17.21 18.15
CA ASP A 9 -11.17 -16.52 17.44
C ASP A 9 -11.75 -15.63 16.34
N TRP A 10 -10.96 -14.63 15.95
CA TRP A 10 -11.27 -13.79 14.80
C TRP A 10 -11.29 -14.61 13.51
N THR A 11 -12.28 -14.36 12.67
CA THR A 11 -12.31 -14.91 11.31
C THR A 11 -11.11 -14.42 10.51
N GLY A 12 -10.85 -15.10 9.40
CA GLY A 12 -10.01 -14.53 8.35
C GLY A 12 -10.50 -13.15 7.92
N CYS A 13 -9.58 -12.37 7.36
CA CYS A 13 -9.89 -11.06 6.79
C CYS A 13 -10.92 -11.21 5.66
N ASN A 14 -11.97 -10.38 5.66
CA ASN A 14 -12.92 -10.39 4.53
C ASN A 14 -12.34 -9.77 3.25
N ALA A 15 -11.23 -9.04 3.36
CA ALA A 15 -10.54 -8.39 2.26
C ALA A 15 -9.16 -9.00 2.07
N THR A 16 -8.78 -9.21 0.82
CA THR A 16 -7.47 -9.71 0.42
C THR A 16 -6.41 -8.60 0.33
N CYS A 17 -6.81 -7.33 0.52
CA CYS A 17 -5.95 -6.16 0.39
C CYS A 17 -6.53 -4.89 1.04
N ASP A 18 -5.68 -3.87 1.20
CA ASP A 18 -5.90 -2.54 1.79
C ASP A 18 -6.53 -2.49 3.20
N GLU A 19 -7.85 -2.32 3.32
CA GLU A 19 -8.54 -2.30 4.60
C GLU A 19 -9.55 -3.43 4.63
N GLY A 20 -9.47 -4.26 5.67
CA GLY A 20 -10.34 -5.40 5.84
C GLY A 20 -10.93 -5.45 7.23
N SER A 21 -11.95 -6.27 7.37
CA SER A 21 -12.59 -6.50 8.67
C SER A 21 -12.53 -7.97 9.03
N GLN A 22 -12.38 -8.22 10.32
CA GLN A 22 -12.55 -9.54 10.93
C GLN A 22 -13.79 -9.52 11.80
N GLN A 23 -14.40 -10.68 11.96
CA GLN A 23 -15.51 -10.89 12.89
C GLN A 23 -15.14 -11.94 13.93
N ARG A 24 -15.78 -11.86 15.08
CA ARG A 24 -15.82 -12.96 16.04
C ARG A 24 -17.23 -13.10 16.59
N PHE A 25 -17.55 -14.29 17.09
CA PHE A 25 -18.89 -14.64 17.53
C PHE A 25 -18.88 -15.13 18.97
N ARG A 26 -20.00 -14.99 19.67
CA ARG A 26 -20.26 -15.64 20.96
C ARG A 26 -21.69 -16.15 20.97
N PHE A 27 -21.93 -17.19 21.75
CA PHE A 27 -23.21 -17.87 21.81
C PHE A 27 -23.85 -17.65 23.17
N CYS A 28 -25.17 -17.43 23.18
CA CYS A 28 -25.90 -17.32 24.43
C CYS A 28 -26.36 -18.71 24.88
N GLU A 29 -25.97 -19.10 26.09
CA GLU A 29 -26.57 -20.21 26.80
C GLU A 29 -27.85 -19.71 27.49
N PRO A 30 -29.04 -20.18 27.08
CA PRO A 30 -30.29 -19.69 27.64
C PRO A 30 -30.43 -20.10 29.11
N PRO A 31 -31.08 -19.27 29.94
CA PRO A 31 -31.26 -19.57 31.35
C PRO A 31 -32.21 -20.75 31.55
N LYS A 32 -31.87 -21.64 32.48
CA LYS A 32 -32.83 -22.64 32.97
C LYS A 32 -33.92 -21.94 33.81
N TYR A 33 -35.17 -22.35 33.62
CA TYR A 33 -36.36 -21.91 34.36
C TYR A 33 -36.83 -20.47 34.09
N GLY A 34 -36.75 -19.99 32.84
CA GLY A 34 -37.44 -18.77 32.41
C GLY A 34 -36.79 -17.46 32.85
N GLY A 35 -35.49 -17.46 33.12
CA GLY A 35 -34.73 -16.24 33.37
C GLY A 35 -34.62 -15.34 32.11
N LYS A 36 -34.07 -14.13 32.28
CA LYS A 36 -33.84 -13.20 31.14
C LYS A 36 -32.72 -13.71 30.23
N ASP A 37 -32.90 -13.56 28.92
CA ASP A 37 -31.91 -13.94 27.92
C ASP A 37 -30.64 -13.08 27.98
N CYS A 38 -29.59 -13.45 27.23
CA CYS A 38 -28.36 -12.66 27.17
C CYS A 38 -28.61 -11.29 26.55
N MET A 39 -28.07 -10.23 27.16
CA MET A 39 -28.12 -8.88 26.62
C MET A 39 -26.83 -8.52 25.88
N GLY A 40 -26.97 -7.89 24.71
CA GLY A 40 -25.88 -7.44 23.84
C GLY A 40 -25.75 -8.26 22.54
N GLU A 41 -24.83 -7.85 21.68
CA GLU A 41 -24.63 -8.48 20.36
C GLU A 41 -23.96 -9.86 20.47
N SER A 42 -24.30 -10.77 19.56
CA SER A 42 -23.67 -12.09 19.43
C SER A 42 -22.43 -12.07 18.51
N TYR A 43 -22.15 -10.94 17.87
CA TYR A 43 -21.00 -10.75 16.97
C TYR A 43 -20.29 -9.42 17.26
N GLU A 44 -19.02 -9.34 16.89
CA GLU A 44 -18.20 -8.15 17.00
C GLU A 44 -17.34 -7.98 15.76
N TRP A 45 -17.18 -6.73 15.31
CA TRP A 45 -16.37 -6.36 14.16
C TRP A 45 -15.08 -5.67 14.59
N HIS A 46 -13.99 -6.01 13.93
CA HIS A 46 -12.71 -5.33 14.08
C HIS A 46 -12.17 -4.93 12.72
N HIS A 47 -12.06 -3.62 12.50
CA HIS A 47 -11.42 -3.04 11.32
C HIS A 47 -9.90 -3.11 11.50
N ILE A 48 -9.22 -3.70 10.53
CA ILE A 48 -7.79 -3.91 10.58
C ILE A 48 -7.11 -3.43 9.30
N ARG A 49 -6.02 -2.68 9.50
CA ARG A 49 -5.22 -2.10 8.40
C ARG A 49 -4.08 -3.01 7.92
N ARG A 50 -3.84 -4.17 8.56
CA ARG A 50 -2.60 -4.95 8.38
C ARG A 50 -2.82 -6.46 8.38
N CYS A 51 -3.72 -6.96 7.56
CA CYS A 51 -3.67 -8.38 7.19
C CYS A 51 -2.58 -8.58 6.12
N GLU A 52 -1.30 -8.63 6.50
CA GLU A 52 -0.17 -8.95 5.59
C GLU A 52 -0.33 -8.41 4.15
N ILE A 53 -0.61 -7.11 4.03
CA ILE A 53 -1.23 -6.59 2.81
C ILE A 53 -0.17 -6.32 1.74
N ILE A 54 -0.28 -7.07 0.65
CA ILE A 54 0.11 -6.65 -0.69
C ILE A 54 -0.93 -5.62 -1.12
N SER A 55 -0.54 -4.35 -1.22
CA SER A 55 -1.39 -3.24 -1.69
C SER A 55 -2.20 -3.64 -2.93
N CYS A 56 -3.50 -3.38 -2.93
CA CYS A 56 -4.39 -3.59 -4.07
C CYS A 56 -4.34 -2.46 -5.09
N HIS A 57 -3.24 -1.69 -5.12
CA HIS A 57 -3.03 -0.76 -6.22
C HIS A 57 -2.95 -1.53 -7.53
N ASN A 58 -4.07 -1.53 -8.24
CA ASN A 58 -4.15 -1.78 -9.68
C ASN A 58 -3.51 -0.62 -10.45
N ASP A 59 -3.25 0.52 -9.79
CA ASP A 59 -2.62 1.69 -10.37
C ASP A 59 -1.12 1.49 -10.55
N GLY A 60 -0.61 1.99 -11.67
CA GLY A 60 0.82 1.98 -11.96
C GLY A 60 1.58 2.76 -10.90
N TYR A 61 2.66 2.16 -10.38
CA TYR A 61 3.60 2.84 -9.50
C TYR A 61 4.95 3.00 -10.18
N TRP A 62 5.64 4.09 -9.85
CA TRP A 62 6.98 4.33 -10.37
C TRP A 62 7.99 3.36 -9.73
N SER A 63 8.87 2.78 -10.54
CA SER A 63 10.10 2.17 -10.06
C SER A 63 10.98 3.20 -9.34
N THR A 64 12.01 2.72 -8.65
CA THR A 64 13.12 3.60 -8.27
C THR A 64 13.72 4.24 -9.51
N TRP A 65 14.21 5.47 -9.36
CA TRP A 65 14.98 6.13 -10.40
C TRP A 65 16.22 5.32 -10.78
N GLY A 66 16.48 5.21 -12.08
CA GLY A 66 17.76 4.77 -12.58
C GLY A 66 18.87 5.76 -12.22
N SER A 67 20.11 5.34 -12.41
CA SER A 67 21.27 6.20 -12.25
C SER A 67 21.24 7.37 -13.24
N TRP A 68 21.79 8.51 -12.84
CA TRP A 68 22.05 9.63 -13.75
C TRP A 68 23.00 9.21 -14.87
N SER A 69 22.74 9.70 -16.08
CA SER A 69 23.67 9.60 -17.20
C SER A 69 24.96 10.37 -16.90
N LEU A 70 25.98 10.14 -17.74
CA LEU A 70 27.10 11.06 -17.83
C LEU A 70 26.61 12.45 -18.26
N CYS A 71 27.35 13.49 -17.87
CA CYS A 71 27.11 14.85 -18.31
C CYS A 71 27.24 14.93 -19.83
N SER A 72 26.29 15.60 -20.49
CA SER A 72 26.29 15.78 -21.95
C SER A 72 27.53 16.51 -22.49
N ALA A 73 28.23 17.25 -21.63
CA ALA A 73 29.44 17.98 -21.95
C ALA A 73 30.58 17.52 -21.03
N THR A 74 31.80 17.54 -21.56
CA THR A 74 33.01 17.25 -20.80
C THR A 74 33.60 18.50 -20.14
N CYS A 75 33.11 19.68 -20.48
CA CYS A 75 33.57 20.97 -19.97
C CYS A 75 32.53 22.08 -20.24
N SER A 76 32.62 23.19 -19.51
CA SER A 76 31.74 24.36 -19.60
C SER A 76 30.24 24.09 -19.31
N GLY A 77 29.96 23.08 -18.49
CA GLY A 77 28.62 22.70 -18.05
C GLY A 77 27.80 21.92 -19.08
N GLY A 78 26.83 21.13 -18.60
CA GLY A 78 25.95 20.32 -19.44
C GLY A 78 24.70 19.86 -18.71
N THR A 79 24.12 18.75 -19.15
CA THR A 79 22.93 18.15 -18.53
C THR A 79 23.13 16.65 -18.35
N TRP A 80 22.76 16.12 -17.19
CA TRP A 80 22.53 14.69 -16.99
C TRP A 80 21.03 14.40 -17.04
N TYR A 81 20.67 13.18 -17.44
CA TYR A 81 19.29 12.72 -17.42
C TYR A 81 19.18 11.41 -16.64
N ARG A 82 18.03 11.17 -16.03
CA ARG A 82 17.68 9.86 -15.47
C ARG A 82 16.25 9.49 -15.83
N THR A 83 15.95 8.21 -15.79
CA THR A 83 14.62 7.67 -16.10
C THR A 83 14.17 6.70 -15.03
N ARG A 84 12.86 6.48 -14.97
CA ARG A 84 12.21 5.45 -14.16
C ARG A 84 11.15 4.75 -15.01
N ASP A 85 10.72 3.58 -14.60
CA ASP A 85 9.70 2.81 -15.31
C ASP A 85 8.39 2.80 -14.53
N CYS A 86 7.28 2.85 -15.26
CA CYS A 86 5.96 2.65 -14.67
C CYS A 86 5.70 1.15 -14.56
N LEU A 87 5.62 0.66 -13.33
CA LEU A 87 5.37 -0.74 -13.01
C LEU A 87 3.87 -0.92 -12.76
N GLU A 88 3.19 -1.62 -13.66
CA GLU A 88 1.75 -1.89 -13.57
C GLU A 88 1.50 -3.35 -13.20
N ARG A 89 0.64 -3.60 -12.21
CA ARG A 89 0.09 -4.95 -11.96
C ARG A 89 -1.21 -5.09 -12.74
N ARG A 90 -1.08 -5.40 -14.04
CA ARG A 90 -2.14 -5.82 -14.99
C ARG A 90 -3.58 -5.38 -14.64
N GLY A 91 -4.13 -4.49 -15.44
CA GLY A 91 -5.56 -4.20 -15.47
C GLY A 91 -5.84 -2.77 -15.90
N ASN A 92 -7.12 -2.44 -15.90
CA ASN A 92 -7.72 -1.11 -16.11
C ASN A 92 -7.43 -0.12 -14.96
N GLY A 93 -6.25 -0.20 -14.34
CA GLY A 93 -5.77 0.76 -13.35
C GLY A 93 -5.23 2.03 -14.01
N ALA A 94 -5.11 3.11 -13.23
CA ALA A 94 -4.58 4.37 -13.70
C ALA A 94 -3.09 4.25 -14.05
N ARG A 95 -2.67 4.90 -15.14
CA ARG A 95 -1.25 5.04 -15.48
C ARG A 95 -0.52 5.84 -14.40
N CYS A 96 0.79 5.63 -14.27
CA CYS A 96 1.60 6.42 -13.34
C CYS A 96 1.48 7.93 -13.62
N GLU A 97 1.19 8.71 -12.57
CA GLU A 97 1.13 10.16 -12.64
C GLU A 97 2.52 10.79 -12.46
N GLY A 98 2.86 11.76 -13.31
CA GLY A 98 4.15 12.48 -13.30
C GLY A 98 5.12 12.03 -14.40
N ASP A 99 6.33 12.61 -14.40
CA ASP A 99 7.28 12.42 -15.50
C ASP A 99 8.07 11.12 -15.39
N ARG A 100 8.26 10.46 -16.55
CA ARG A 100 9.11 9.26 -16.68
C ARG A 100 10.61 9.59 -16.63
N GLY A 101 10.96 10.81 -17.00
CA GLY A 101 12.34 11.28 -17.12
C GLY A 101 12.56 12.57 -16.34
N GLU A 102 13.79 12.76 -15.88
CA GLU A 102 14.22 13.96 -15.18
C GLU A 102 15.54 14.44 -15.77
N LEU A 103 15.67 15.76 -15.91
CA LEU A 103 16.86 16.46 -16.38
C LEU A 103 17.39 17.35 -15.26
N ALA A 104 18.71 17.38 -15.11
CA ALA A 104 19.35 18.32 -14.20
C ALA A 104 20.71 18.77 -14.75
N GLN A 105 21.15 19.96 -14.33
CA GLN A 105 22.40 20.56 -14.79
C GLN A 105 23.59 19.91 -14.09
N CYS A 106 24.65 19.67 -14.87
CA CYS A 106 25.97 19.30 -14.35
C CYS A 106 26.93 20.47 -14.58
N GLU A 107 27.59 20.91 -13.51
CA GLU A 107 28.63 21.92 -13.57
C GLU A 107 29.96 21.25 -13.87
N MET A 108 30.65 21.71 -14.92
CA MET A 108 31.94 21.20 -15.34
C MET A 108 32.92 22.36 -15.47
N GLU A 109 34.20 22.10 -15.26
CA GLU A 109 35.25 23.10 -15.47
C GLU A 109 35.25 23.63 -16.90
N SER A 110 35.70 24.87 -17.08
CA SER A 110 35.75 25.51 -18.39
C SER A 110 36.65 24.73 -19.35
N CYS A 111 36.23 24.64 -20.61
CA CYS A 111 37.01 23.94 -21.62
C CYS A 111 38.39 24.58 -21.80
N PRO A 112 39.47 23.80 -21.96
CA PRO A 112 40.76 24.33 -22.34
C PRO A 112 40.62 25.05 -23.68
N ARG A 113 41.22 26.24 -23.80
CA ARG A 113 41.26 26.97 -25.07
C ARG A 113 42.02 26.13 -26.09
N SER A 114 41.41 25.87 -27.24
CA SER A 114 42.10 25.28 -28.39
C SER A 114 43.28 26.18 -28.77
N LYS A 115 44.47 25.59 -28.89
CA LYS A 115 45.68 26.29 -29.38
C LYS A 115 45.58 26.61 -30.86
#